data_AF-A0A442HIM7-F1
#
_entry.id   AF-A0A442HIM7-F1
#
_cell.length_a   1.000
_cell.length_b   1.000
_cell.length_c   1.000
_cell.angle_alpha   90.00
_cell.angle_beta   90.00
_cell.angle_gamma   90.00
#
_symmetry.space_group_name_H-M   'P 1'
#
loop_
_entity.id
_entity.type
_entity.pdbx_description
1 polymer ?
#
loop_
_entity_poly.entity_id
_entity_poly.type
_entity_poly.pdbx_seq_one_letter_code
_entity_poly.pdbx_strand_id
1 'polypeptide(L)' 'GCGVTTGIGAVINTAKVEQGATAVVFGLGGIGLNVIQGLRLAGADMIIGVDVNNDKKAWGEKFGMTHFVN' A
#
# COMPACT_ATOMS: atom_id res chain seq x y z
N GLY A 1 12.14 4.88 11.32
CA GLY A 1 13.04 3.77 10.93
C GLY A 1 12.30 2.49 10.62
N CYS A 2 11.64 1.87 11.60
CA CYS A 2 11.16 0.48 11.51
C CYS A 2 10.07 0.19 10.45
N GLY A 3 8.97 0.96 10.41
CA GLY A 3 7.82 0.61 9.55
C GLY A 3 8.01 0.84 8.05
N VAL A 4 8.92 1.73 7.65
CA VAL A 4 9.11 2.12 6.24
C VAL A 4 9.82 1.03 5.46
N THR A 5 10.95 0.55 5.98
CA THR A 5 11.74 -0.52 5.34
C THR A 5 10.98 -1.84 5.31
N THR A 6 10.19 -2.14 6.36
CA THR A 6 9.30 -3.31 6.37
C THR A 6 8.24 -3.21 5.28
N GLY A 7 7.54 -2.07 5.16
CA GLY A 7 6.46 -1.91 4.18
C GLY A 7 6.93 -2.00 2.74
N ILE A 8 8.00 -1.26 2.40
CA ILE A 8 8.56 -1.28 1.04
C ILE A 8 9.24 -2.63 0.74
N GLY A 9 9.98 -3.16 1.72
CA GLY A 9 10.65 -4.45 1.60
C GLY A 9 9.68 -5.62 1.38
N ALA A 10 8.50 -5.58 1.99
CA ALA A 10 7.45 -6.57 1.75
C ALA A 10 6.99 -6.59 0.28
N VAL A 11 6.92 -5.43 -0.37
CA VAL A 11 6.52 -5.32 -1.78
C VAL A 11 7.62 -5.81 -2.71
N ILE A 12 8.85 -5.31 -2.53
CA ILE A 12 9.94 -5.54 -3.48
C ILE A 12 10.57 -6.93 -3.27
N ASN A 13 10.83 -7.32 -2.03
CA ASN A 13 11.63 -8.51 -1.73
C ASN A 13 10.78 -9.76 -1.52
N THR A 14 9.60 -9.61 -0.90
CA THR A 14 8.74 -10.75 -0.55
C THR A 14 7.67 -10.98 -1.59
N ALA A 15 6.83 -9.99 -1.86
CA ALA A 15 5.75 -10.09 -2.83
C ALA A 15 6.23 -10.01 -4.28
N LYS A 16 7.43 -9.44 -4.52
CA LYS A 16 8.08 -9.29 -5.83
C LYS A 16 7.13 -8.71 -6.87
N VAL A 17 6.49 -7.60 -6.50
CA VAL A 17 5.47 -6.96 -7.32
C VAL A 17 6.07 -6.47 -8.64
N GLU A 18 5.40 -6.81 -9.73
CA GLU A 18 5.77 -6.40 -11.08
C GLU A 18 4.95 -5.17 -11.52
N GLN A 19 5.45 -4.49 -12.55
CA GLN A 19 4.72 -3.38 -13.16
C GLN A 19 3.38 -3.87 -13.74
N GLY A 20 2.32 -3.09 -13.56
CA GLY A 20 0.96 -3.46 -13.96
C GLY A 20 0.21 -4.33 -12.95
N ALA A 21 0.82 -4.67 -11.81
CA ALA A 21 0.18 -5.50 -10.81
C ALA A 21 -1.06 -4.85 -10.18
N THR A 22 -1.97 -5.70 -9.72
CA THR A 22 -3.10 -5.33 -8.86
C THR A 22 -2.87 -5.88 -7.47
N ALA A 23 -2.98 -5.05 -6.44
CA ALA A 23 -2.68 -5.42 -5.07
C ALA A 23 -3.72 -4.89 -4.08
N VAL A 24 -3.93 -5.66 -3.00
CA VAL A 24 -4.81 -5.32 -1.88
C VAL A 24 -3.97 -5.18 -0.61
N VAL A 25 -4.19 -4.11 0.15
CA VAL A 25 -3.51 -3.83 1.43
C VAL A 25 -4.54 -3.75 2.54
N PHE A 26 -4.47 -4.68 3.49
CA PHE A 26 -5.32 -4.69 4.68
C PHE A 26 -4.66 -3.91 5.82
N GLY A 27 -5.36 -2.89 6.32
CA GLY A 27 -4.91 -2.00 7.38
C GLY A 27 -4.01 -0.87 6.88
N LEU A 28 -4.49 0.36 6.99
CA LEU A 28 -3.83 1.61 6.58
C LEU A 28 -3.13 2.30 7.75
N GLY A 29 -2.45 1.49 8.57
CA GLY A 29 -1.54 1.96 9.62
C GLY A 29 -0.17 2.37 9.10
N GLY A 30 0.79 2.59 10.00
CA GLY A 30 2.14 3.01 9.62
C GLY A 30 2.85 2.06 8.66
N ILE A 31 2.60 0.75 8.72
CA ILE A 31 3.19 -0.22 7.78
C ILE A 31 2.41 -0.23 6.46
N GLY A 32 1.08 -0.36 6.50
CA GLY A 32 0.25 -0.45 5.29
C GLY A 32 0.39 0.75 4.36
N LEU A 33 0.51 1.96 4.91
CA LEU A 33 0.80 3.15 4.10
C LEU A 33 2.16 3.06 3.37
N ASN A 34 3.17 2.46 4.01
CA ASN A 34 4.47 2.24 3.38
C ASN A 34 4.45 1.08 2.37
N VAL A 35 3.58 0.08 2.57
CA VAL A 35 3.29 -0.95 1.55
C VAL A 35 2.68 -0.30 0.31
N ILE A 36 1.70 0.60 0.48
CA ILE A 36 1.09 1.32 -0.64
C ILE A 36 2.13 2.14 -1.42
N GLN A 37 3.02 2.84 -0.73
CA GLN A 37 4.13 3.52 -1.40
C GLN A 37 5.04 2.54 -2.15
N GLY A 38 5.39 1.41 -1.53
CA GLY A 38 6.17 0.36 -2.19
C GLY A 38 5.49 -0.16 -3.46
N LEU A 39 4.18 -0.39 -3.42
CA LEU A 39 3.38 -0.85 -4.57
C LEU A 39 3.40 0.17 -5.71
N ARG A 40 3.24 1.46 -5.38
CA ARG A 40 3.33 2.53 -6.36
C ARG A 40 4.73 2.64 -6.97
N LEU A 41 5.78 2.49 -6.16
CA LEU A 41 7.17 2.48 -6.64
C LEU A 41 7.48 1.27 -7.53
N ALA A 42 6.86 0.12 -7.25
CA ALA A 42 6.97 -1.09 -8.07
C ALA A 42 6.16 -1.02 -9.38
N GLY A 43 5.32 0.02 -9.55
CA GLY A 43 4.53 0.23 -10.76
C GLY A 43 3.21 -0.54 -10.78
N ALA A 44 2.60 -0.82 -9.62
CA ALA A 44 1.26 -1.38 -9.56
C ALA A 44 0.22 -0.39 -10.13
N ASP A 45 -0.65 -0.85 -11.02
CA ASP A 45 -1.69 -0.03 -11.65
C ASP A 45 -2.91 0.15 -10.75
N MET A 46 -3.20 -0.88 -9.93
CA MET A 46 -4.34 -0.86 -9.04
C MET A 46 -3.92 -1.27 -7.62
N ILE A 47 -4.13 -0.34 -6.69
CA ILE A 47 -3.83 -0.50 -5.27
C ILE A 47 -5.12 -0.27 -4.48
N ILE A 48 -5.64 -1.32 -3.85
CA ILE A 48 -6.87 -1.32 -3.07
C ILE A 48 -6.51 -1.34 -1.59
N GLY A 49 -6.85 -0.30 -0.84
CA GLY A 49 -6.70 -0.28 0.62
C GLY A 49 -7.99 -0.67 1.32
N VAL A 50 -7.87 -1.53 2.34
CA VAL A 50 -8.99 -1.97 3.17
C VAL A 50 -8.75 -1.54 4.61
N ASP A 51 -9.63 -0.70 5.17
CA ASP A 51 -9.55 -0.30 6.58
C ASP A 51 -10.93 0.04 7.15
N VAL A 52 -11.19 -0.40 8.38
CA VAL A 52 -12.45 -0.15 9.09
C VAL A 52 -12.62 1.33 9.48
N ASN A 53 -11.53 2.10 9.53
CA ASN A 53 -11.55 3.52 9.83
C ASN A 53 -11.52 4.35 8.53
N ASN A 54 -12.65 4.98 8.21
CA ASN A 54 -12.81 5.84 7.03
C ASN A 54 -11.82 7.01 6.98
N ASP A 55 -11.34 7.52 8.11
CA ASP A 55 -10.38 8.63 8.15
C ASP A 55 -9.02 8.26 7.53
N LYS A 56 -8.75 6.96 7.38
CA LYS A 56 -7.52 6.46 6.75
C LYS A 56 -7.53 6.58 5.23
N LYS A 57 -8.70 6.74 4.60
CA LYS A 57 -8.84 6.85 3.15
C LYS A 57 -7.96 7.96 2.58
N ALA A 58 -8.06 9.16 3.14
CA ALA A 58 -7.32 10.33 2.66
C ALA A 58 -5.79 10.12 2.74
N TRP A 59 -5.32 9.42 3.77
CA TRP A 59 -3.92 9.05 3.91
C TRP A 59 -3.50 7.99 2.89
N GLY A 60 -4.31 6.96 2.67
CA GLY A 60 -4.06 5.95 1.64
C GLY A 60 -3.91 6.59 0.26
N GLU A 61 -4.84 7.45 -0.14
CA GLU A 61 -4.84 8.13 -1.45
C GLU A 61 -3.58 8.97 -1.63
N LYS A 62 -3.18 9.74 -0.61
CA LYS A 62 -1.95 10.53 -0.61
C LYS A 62 -0.69 9.67 -0.84
N PHE A 63 -0.70 8.42 -0.38
CA PHE A 63 0.42 7.51 -0.46
C PHE A 63 0.44 6.69 -1.77
N GLY A 64 -0.63 6.76 -2.58
CA GLY A 64 -0.72 6.07 -3.86
C GLY A 64 -1.85 5.05 -3.99
N MET A 65 -2.72 4.93 -3.00
CA MET A 65 -3.90 4.07 -3.08
C MET A 65 -4.87 4.59 -4.15
N THR A 66 -5.44 3.66 -4.91
CA THR A 66 -6.37 3.97 -6.01
C THR A 66 -7.83 3.69 -5.64
N HIS A 67 -8.07 2.72 -4.75
CA HIS A 67 -9.40 2.29 -4.33
C HIS A 67 -9.41 2.09 -2.82
N PHE A 68 -10.53 2.40 -2.17
CA PHE A 68 -10.72 2.23 -0.73
C PHE A 68 -11.96 1.39 -0.44
N VAL A 69 -11.84 0.43 0.48
CA VAL A 69 -12.94 -0.38 1.01
C VAL A 69 -12.91 -0.29 2.53
N ASN A 70 -14.08 -0.13 3.14
CA ASN A 70 -14.28 -0.25 4.59
C ASN A 70 -15.03 -1.54 4.89
#